data_AF-A0A5A8AHH6-F1
#
_entry.id   AF-A0A5A8AHH6-F1
#
_cell.length_a   1.000
_cell.length_b   1.000
_cell.length_c   1.000
_cell.angle_alpha   90.00
_cell.angle_beta   90.00
_cell.angle_gamma   90.00
#
_symmetry.space_group_name_H-M   'P 1'
#
loop_
_entity.id
_entity.type
_entity.pdbx_description
1 polymer ?
#
loop_
_entity_poly.entity_id
_entity_poly.type
_entity_poly.pdbx_seq_one_letter_code
_entity_poly.pdbx_strand_id
1 'polypeptide(L)'
;MKKLFLLFLLFIGLNIPAQTAAAAKEVFEKIKKESKIDGSDQTVYNLLDEFYAKTLQAENDELNTETIEKTQKFVSDPDTKNLHILMLFLMYQQHISQTAAVGKTPDAGFQMATMKLLEDEMRNIYGKVPAIVYIYKYEALESGNKKEEAKAAALQGLKEYPDSVPLKMYVYLSTNDEALKNDLLKNHANHWMVKQFGIK
;
A
#
# COMPACT_ATOMS: atom_id res chain seq x y z
N MET A 1 -15.24 -3.91 -9.31
CA MET A 1 -14.40 -4.81 -8.48
C MET A 1 -14.53 -6.26 -8.96
N LYS A 2 -13.75 -6.72 -9.96
CA LYS A 2 -13.73 -8.15 -10.35
C LYS A 2 -12.43 -8.68 -10.99
N LYS A 3 -11.29 -7.99 -10.99
CA LYS A 3 -10.10 -8.51 -11.71
C LYS A 3 -8.77 -8.59 -10.96
N LEU A 4 -8.65 -8.08 -9.73
CA LEU A 4 -7.38 -8.13 -9.00
C LEU A 4 -7.09 -9.45 -8.25
N PHE A 5 -7.96 -10.46 -8.35
CA PHE A 5 -8.11 -11.43 -7.26
C PHE A 5 -7.29 -12.73 -7.29
N LEU A 6 -6.49 -13.01 -8.32
CA LEU A 6 -6.07 -14.41 -8.52
C LEU A 6 -4.57 -14.73 -8.55
N LEU A 7 -3.65 -13.76 -8.55
CA LEU A 7 -2.22 -14.12 -8.65
C LEU A 7 -1.41 -14.10 -7.34
N PHE A 8 -1.94 -13.60 -6.23
CA PHE A 8 -1.23 -13.62 -4.93
C PHE A 8 -1.51 -14.87 -4.08
N LEU A 9 -2.24 -15.87 -4.60
CA LEU A 9 -2.60 -17.10 -3.89
C LEU A 9 -1.44 -18.08 -3.68
N LEU A 10 -0.24 -17.82 -4.21
CA LEU A 10 0.88 -18.77 -4.14
C LEU A 10 1.90 -18.50 -3.03
N PHE A 11 1.76 -17.42 -2.25
CA PHE A 11 2.69 -17.16 -1.15
C PHE A 11 2.16 -17.69 0.18
N ILE A 12 2.57 -18.94 0.40
CA ILE A 12 2.87 -19.54 1.71
C ILE A 12 1.63 -19.97 2.50
N GLY A 13 1.51 -21.29 2.70
CA GLY A 13 0.57 -21.97 3.60
C GLY A 13 0.80 -21.68 5.08
N LEU A 14 1.03 -20.42 5.44
CA LEU A 14 0.92 -19.95 6.80
C LEU A 14 -0.57 -19.69 7.06
N ASN A 15 -1.26 -20.73 7.55
CA ASN A 15 -2.47 -20.54 8.34
C ASN A 15 -2.07 -19.79 9.62
N ILE A 16 -1.80 -18.47 9.54
CA ILE A 16 -1.59 -17.64 10.74
C ILE A 16 -2.98 -17.37 11.31
N PRO A 17 -3.40 -18.07 12.37
CA PRO A 17 -4.69 -17.83 12.98
C PRO A 17 -4.52 -16.57 13.84
N ALA A 18 -5.28 -15.53 13.50
CA ALA A 18 -5.30 -14.20 14.13
C ALA A 18 -4.23 -13.22 13.61
N GLN A 19 -4.47 -12.68 12.40
CA GLN A 19 -3.90 -11.43 11.91
C GLN A 19 -4.35 -10.28 12.83
N THR A 20 -3.76 -10.20 14.02
CA THR A 20 -3.98 -9.13 15.01
C THR A 20 -2.82 -8.14 14.96
N ALA A 21 -3.04 -6.93 15.48
CA ALA A 21 -1.99 -5.92 15.60
C ALA A 21 -0.74 -6.42 16.34
N ALA A 22 -0.91 -7.22 17.40
CA ALA A 22 0.20 -7.78 18.17
C ALA A 22 1.01 -8.80 17.35
N ALA A 23 0.32 -9.69 16.63
CA ALA A 23 0.96 -10.68 15.76
C ALA A 23 1.74 -10.00 14.61
N ALA A 24 1.19 -8.93 14.01
CA ALA A 24 1.88 -8.17 12.97
C ALA A 24 3.24 -7.63 13.45
N LYS A 25 3.25 -7.05 14.66
CA LYS A 25 4.48 -6.52 15.27
C LYS A 25 5.49 -7.62 15.59
N GLU A 26 5.05 -8.73 16.17
CA GLU A 26 5.95 -9.84 16.51
C GLU A 26 6.61 -10.44 15.26
N VAL A 27 5.81 -10.69 14.21
CA VAL A 27 6.31 -11.19 12.92
C VAL A 27 7.30 -10.21 12.30
N PHE A 28 6.97 -8.91 12.30
CA PHE A 28 7.86 -7.87 11.79
C PHE A 28 9.21 -7.84 12.52
N GLU A 29 9.21 -7.85 13.85
CA GLU A 29 10.45 -7.85 14.65
C GLU A 29 11.32 -9.08 14.39
N LYS A 30 10.70 -10.25 14.17
CA LYS A 30 11.43 -11.46 13.80
C LYS A 30 12.10 -11.33 12.43
N ILE A 31 11.34 -10.92 11.41
CA ILE A 31 11.87 -10.77 10.04
C ILE A 31 12.96 -9.69 10.00
N LYS A 32 12.77 -8.59 10.74
CA LYS A 32 13.75 -7.51 10.83
C LYS A 32 15.09 -7.96 11.41
N LYS A 33 15.09 -8.79 12.46
CA LYS A 33 16.33 -9.34 13.05
C LYS A 33 17.12 -10.21 12.08
N GLU A 34 16.44 -10.89 11.16
CA GLU A 34 17.06 -11.76 10.16
C GLU A 34 17.45 -10.99 8.88
N SER A 35 17.03 -9.74 8.74
CA SER A 35 17.24 -8.94 7.52
C SER A 35 18.56 -8.17 7.53
N LYS A 36 19.20 -8.09 6.37
CA LYS A 36 20.35 -7.20 6.13
C LYS A 36 19.84 -5.77 5.89
N ILE A 37 20.07 -4.85 6.82
CA ILE A 37 19.60 -3.46 6.72
C ILE A 37 20.68 -2.57 6.09
N ASP A 38 20.29 -1.79 5.08
CA ASP A 38 21.16 -0.83 4.39
C ASP A 38 20.35 0.38 3.90
N GLY A 39 20.52 1.55 4.53
CA GLY A 39 19.79 2.77 4.15
C GLY A 39 20.17 3.34 2.78
N SER A 40 21.30 2.92 2.21
CA SER A 40 21.72 3.34 0.87
C SER A 40 21.13 2.49 -0.25
N ASP A 41 20.70 1.26 0.07
CA ASP A 41 20.09 0.34 -0.90
C ASP A 41 18.61 0.70 -1.14
N GLN A 42 18.32 1.27 -2.32
CA GLN A 42 16.96 1.71 -2.68
C GLN A 42 16.13 0.59 -3.36
N THR A 43 16.58 -0.66 -3.39
CA THR A 43 15.95 -1.73 -4.18
C THR A 43 14.50 -1.95 -3.79
N VAL A 44 14.23 -2.10 -2.49
CA VAL A 44 12.86 -2.31 -1.98
C VAL A 44 12.03 -1.03 -2.13
N TYR A 45 12.60 0.15 -1.89
CA TYR A 45 11.91 1.42 -2.09
C TYR A 45 11.42 1.55 -3.54
N ASN A 46 12.31 1.35 -4.51
CA ASN A 46 12.02 1.44 -5.93
C ASN A 46 10.99 0.39 -6.38
N LEU A 47 11.00 -0.79 -5.77
CA LEU A 47 9.98 -1.79 -6.03
C LEU A 47 8.60 -1.31 -5.59
N LEU A 48 8.47 -0.74 -4.38
CA LEU A 48 7.19 -0.21 -3.89
C LEU A 48 6.69 0.97 -4.76
N ASP A 49 7.59 1.83 -5.22
CA ASP A 49 7.26 2.90 -6.18
C ASP A 49 6.83 2.34 -7.54
N GLU A 50 7.45 1.25 -8.01
CA GLU A 50 7.04 0.56 -9.23
C GLU A 50 5.65 -0.07 -9.10
N PHE A 51 5.36 -0.70 -7.94
CA PHE A 51 4.02 -1.18 -7.61
C PHE A 51 3.01 -0.03 -7.68
N TYR A 52 3.28 1.08 -7.00
CA TYR A 52 2.43 2.27 -7.03
C TYR A 52 2.14 2.72 -8.46
N ALA A 53 3.19 2.94 -9.25
CA ALA A 53 3.10 3.47 -10.60
C ALA A 53 2.27 2.56 -11.52
N LYS A 54 2.50 1.24 -11.45
CA LYS A 54 1.86 0.25 -12.33
C LYS A 54 0.45 -0.16 -11.89
N THR A 55 0.06 0.07 -10.64
CA THR A 55 -1.25 -0.41 -10.13
C THR A 55 -2.19 0.72 -9.72
N LEU A 56 -1.72 1.65 -8.89
CA LEU A 56 -2.58 2.64 -8.25
C LEU A 56 -2.65 3.93 -9.05
N GLN A 57 -1.54 4.33 -9.67
CA GLN A 57 -1.43 5.57 -10.44
C GLN A 57 -1.74 5.39 -11.94
N ALA A 58 -1.58 4.19 -12.47
CA ALA A 58 -1.87 3.89 -13.87
C ALA A 58 -3.37 4.03 -14.16
N GLU A 59 -3.73 4.27 -15.42
CA GLU A 59 -5.14 4.36 -15.82
C GLU A 59 -5.88 3.02 -15.66
N ASN A 60 -5.16 1.91 -15.82
CA ASN A 60 -5.61 0.53 -15.59
C ASN A 60 -4.96 -0.08 -14.35
N ASP A 61 -5.70 -0.93 -13.64
CA ASP A 61 -5.30 -1.54 -12.37
C ASP A 61 -4.56 -2.88 -12.55
N GLU A 62 -3.60 -2.97 -13.47
CA GLU A 62 -2.97 -4.26 -13.82
C GLU A 62 -1.51 -4.38 -13.37
N LEU A 63 -1.27 -5.32 -12.45
CA LEU A 63 0.05 -5.80 -12.10
C LEU A 63 0.61 -6.66 -13.23
N ASN A 64 1.70 -6.22 -13.87
CA ASN A 64 2.33 -7.01 -14.93
C ASN A 64 3.20 -8.16 -14.38
N THR A 65 3.38 -9.20 -15.18
CA THR A 65 4.17 -10.41 -14.82
C THR A 65 5.60 -10.07 -14.40
N GLU A 66 6.21 -9.08 -15.05
CA GLU A 66 7.56 -8.60 -14.73
C GLU A 66 7.70 -8.14 -13.27
N THR A 67 6.74 -7.36 -12.75
CA THR A 67 6.78 -6.88 -11.36
C THR A 67 6.63 -8.03 -10.37
N ILE A 68 5.83 -9.04 -10.72
CA ILE A 68 5.63 -10.25 -9.92
C ILE A 68 6.93 -11.07 -9.87
N GLU A 69 7.55 -11.34 -11.02
CA GLU A 69 8.82 -12.07 -11.11
C GLU A 69 9.95 -11.35 -10.37
N LYS A 70 10.03 -10.02 -10.50
CA LYS A 70 11.00 -9.20 -9.78
C LYS A 70 10.80 -9.28 -8.26
N THR A 71 9.54 -9.23 -7.80
CA THR A 71 9.20 -9.40 -6.38
C THR A 71 9.62 -10.77 -5.87
N GLN A 72 9.30 -11.83 -6.62
CA GLN A 72 9.69 -13.21 -6.29
C GLN A 72 11.20 -13.36 -6.18
N LYS A 73 11.95 -12.79 -7.13
CA LYS A 73 13.40 -12.81 -7.11
C LYS A 73 13.94 -12.19 -5.82
N PHE A 74 13.47 -11.01 -5.44
CA PHE A 74 13.95 -10.34 -4.22
C PHE A 74 13.59 -11.09 -2.93
N VAL A 75 12.38 -11.66 -2.85
CA VAL A 75 11.98 -12.47 -1.68
C VAL A 75 12.81 -13.76 -1.57
N SER A 76 13.25 -14.33 -2.69
CA SER A 76 14.02 -15.58 -2.72
C SER A 76 15.52 -15.38 -2.51
N ASP A 77 16.01 -14.15 -2.66
CA ASP A 77 17.43 -13.82 -2.61
C ASP A 77 17.85 -13.47 -1.16
N PRO A 78 18.72 -14.28 -0.52
CA PRO A 78 19.17 -14.05 0.86
C PRO A 78 20.09 -12.83 1.01
N ASP A 79 20.54 -12.23 -0.10
CA ASP A 79 21.34 -11.01 -0.09
C ASP A 79 20.53 -9.73 -0.27
N THR A 80 19.23 -9.84 -0.57
CA THR A 80 18.31 -8.70 -0.64
C THR A 80 18.37 -7.89 0.66
N LYS A 81 18.75 -6.62 0.52
CA LYS A 81 18.75 -5.67 1.64
C LYS A 81 17.33 -5.18 1.91
N ASN A 82 17.08 -4.83 3.17
CA ASN A 82 15.81 -4.28 3.64
C ASN A 82 14.61 -5.18 3.36
N LEU A 83 14.81 -6.50 3.26
CA LEU A 83 13.78 -7.47 2.92
C LEU A 83 12.59 -7.43 3.90
N HIS A 84 12.80 -7.09 5.17
CA HIS A 84 11.74 -6.92 6.16
C HIS A 84 10.67 -5.90 5.76
N ILE A 85 11.05 -4.82 5.06
CA ILE A 85 10.09 -3.85 4.52
C ILE A 85 9.24 -4.50 3.44
N LEU A 86 9.86 -5.23 2.51
CA LEU A 86 9.14 -5.91 1.44
C LEU A 86 8.18 -6.96 2.02
N MET A 87 8.66 -7.76 2.97
CA MET A 87 7.82 -8.77 3.63
C MET A 87 6.65 -8.15 4.39
N LEU A 88 6.85 -7.01 5.07
CA LEU A 88 5.78 -6.29 5.76
C LEU A 88 4.73 -5.77 4.77
N PHE A 89 5.18 -5.21 3.63
CA PHE A 89 4.31 -4.77 2.55
C PHE A 89 3.50 -5.94 1.96
N LEU A 90 4.16 -7.08 1.66
CA LEU A 90 3.50 -8.26 1.12
C LEU A 90 2.52 -8.89 2.12
N MET A 91 2.84 -8.88 3.41
CA MET A 91 1.93 -9.32 4.47
C MET A 91 0.65 -8.49 4.50
N TYR A 92 0.76 -7.17 4.33
CA TYR A 92 -0.41 -6.29 4.20
C TYR A 92 -1.22 -6.60 2.92
N GLN A 93 -0.56 -6.72 1.76
CA GLN A 93 -1.20 -7.06 0.48
C GLN A 93 -1.95 -8.39 0.56
N GLN A 94 -1.34 -9.39 1.20
CA GLN A 94 -1.95 -10.69 1.41
C GLN A 94 -3.20 -10.59 2.28
N HIS A 95 -3.16 -9.81 3.36
CA HIS A 95 -4.31 -9.61 4.25
C HIS A 95 -5.51 -8.98 3.52
N ILE A 96 -5.29 -7.88 2.79
CA ILE A 96 -6.37 -7.21 2.06
C ILE A 96 -6.90 -8.06 0.91
N SER A 97 -6.03 -8.86 0.28
CA SER A 97 -6.44 -9.81 -0.75
C SER A 97 -7.28 -10.94 -0.14
N GLN A 98 -6.77 -11.69 0.83
CA GLN A 98 -7.49 -12.84 1.37
C GLN A 98 -8.88 -12.49 1.93
N THR A 99 -9.01 -11.33 2.57
CA THR A 99 -10.28 -10.85 3.15
C THR A 99 -11.29 -10.50 2.07
N ALA A 100 -10.88 -9.78 1.02
CA ALA A 100 -11.78 -9.48 -0.09
C ALA A 100 -12.14 -10.72 -0.95
N ALA A 101 -11.30 -11.77 -1.02
CA ALA A 101 -11.64 -13.03 -1.70
C ALA A 101 -12.85 -13.73 -1.07
N VAL A 102 -12.95 -13.64 0.25
CA VAL A 102 -14.04 -14.27 1.03
C VAL A 102 -15.14 -13.28 1.39
N GLY A 103 -15.12 -12.07 0.82
CA GLY A 103 -16.13 -11.02 1.06
C GLY A 103 -16.18 -10.51 2.50
N LYS A 104 -15.10 -10.67 3.28
CA LYS A 104 -15.00 -10.17 4.65
C LYS A 104 -14.31 -8.82 4.69
N THR A 105 -14.71 -8.00 5.65
CA THR A 105 -13.97 -6.78 5.99
C THR A 105 -12.63 -7.19 6.61
N PRO A 106 -11.51 -6.59 6.18
CA PRO A 106 -10.21 -6.78 6.82
C PRO A 106 -10.21 -6.33 8.29
N ASP A 107 -9.26 -6.83 9.08
CA ASP A 107 -9.07 -6.39 10.46
C ASP A 107 -8.41 -5.01 10.49
N ALA A 108 -9.18 -3.99 10.82
CA ALA A 108 -8.69 -2.61 10.82
C ALA A 108 -7.51 -2.41 11.80
N GLY A 109 -7.47 -3.13 12.92
CA GLY A 109 -6.38 -3.04 13.90
C GLY A 109 -5.05 -3.53 13.31
N PHE A 110 -5.09 -4.66 12.62
CA PHE A 110 -3.96 -5.22 11.88
C PHE A 110 -3.51 -4.29 10.75
N GLN A 111 -4.45 -3.77 9.95
CA GLN A 111 -4.13 -2.87 8.85
C GLN A 111 -3.42 -1.61 9.35
N MET A 112 -3.99 -0.93 10.36
CA MET A 112 -3.41 0.28 10.94
C MET A 112 -2.04 0.01 11.57
N ALA A 113 -1.89 -1.09 12.31
CA ALA A 113 -0.61 -1.45 12.93
C ALA A 113 0.47 -1.74 11.87
N THR A 114 0.12 -2.49 10.83
CA THR A 114 1.05 -2.85 9.74
C THR A 114 1.46 -1.63 8.94
N MET A 115 0.53 -0.73 8.61
CA MET A 115 0.85 0.52 7.90
C MET A 115 1.67 1.47 8.74
N LYS A 116 1.42 1.54 10.06
CA LYS A 116 2.28 2.31 10.97
C LYS A 116 3.70 1.77 10.99
N LEU A 117 3.88 0.44 11.15
CA LEU A 117 5.20 -0.18 11.13
C LEU A 117 5.92 0.08 9.80
N LEU A 118 5.20 -0.02 8.68
CA LEU A 118 5.76 0.19 7.35
C LEU A 118 6.19 1.64 7.15
N GLU A 119 5.34 2.60 7.51
CA GLU A 119 5.68 4.02 7.43
C GLU A 119 6.88 4.37 8.30
N ASP A 120 6.88 3.95 9.57
CA ASP A 120 7.96 4.21 10.51
C ASP A 120 9.28 3.62 9.99
N GLU A 121 9.27 2.39 9.48
CA GLU A 121 10.47 1.72 8.98
C GLU A 121 11.01 2.36 7.68
N MET A 122 10.13 2.72 6.75
CA MET A 122 10.53 3.43 5.52
C MET A 122 11.17 4.78 5.86
N ARG A 123 10.59 5.52 6.80
CA ARG A 123 11.12 6.81 7.25
C ARG A 123 12.47 6.64 7.95
N ASN A 124 12.63 5.60 8.78
CA ASN A 124 13.87 5.32 9.49
C ASN A 124 15.03 4.90 8.57
N ILE A 125 14.75 4.09 7.54
CA ILE A 125 15.78 3.55 6.64
C ILE A 125 16.08 4.52 5.49
N TYR A 126 15.05 5.09 4.87
CA TYR A 126 15.21 5.89 3.65
C TYR A 126 15.04 7.40 3.85
N GLY A 127 14.56 7.85 5.02
CA GLY A 127 14.22 9.26 5.27
C GLY A 127 12.98 9.75 4.52
N LYS A 128 12.30 8.89 3.76
CA LYS A 128 11.13 9.19 2.93
C LYS A 128 10.18 8.00 2.85
N VAL A 129 8.93 8.27 2.50
CA VAL A 129 7.85 7.26 2.45
C VAL A 129 7.23 7.29 1.05
N PRO A 130 7.09 6.16 0.34
CA PRO A 130 6.52 6.13 -1.02
C PRO A 130 5.00 6.37 -1.00
N ALA A 131 4.46 6.86 -2.11
CA ALA A 131 3.05 7.26 -2.21
C ALA A 131 2.06 6.13 -1.82
N ILE A 132 2.37 4.89 -2.19
CA ILE A 132 1.57 3.70 -1.88
C ILE A 132 1.34 3.49 -0.38
N VAL A 133 2.31 3.87 0.46
CA VAL A 133 2.17 3.75 1.91
C VAL A 133 1.17 4.77 2.46
N TYR A 134 1.16 6.01 1.93
CA TYR A 134 0.14 7.00 2.30
C TYR A 134 -1.26 6.58 1.87
N ILE A 135 -1.39 5.99 0.68
CA ILE A 135 -2.67 5.49 0.15
C ILE A 135 -3.20 4.36 1.05
N TYR A 136 -2.40 3.33 1.31
CA TYR A 136 -2.85 2.22 2.13
C TYR A 136 -3.02 2.59 3.61
N LYS A 137 -2.26 3.57 4.12
CA LYS A 137 -2.51 4.15 5.44
C LYS A 137 -3.88 4.84 5.49
N TYR A 138 -4.24 5.63 4.47
CA TYR A 138 -5.57 6.23 4.38
C TYR A 138 -6.66 5.15 4.41
N GLU A 139 -6.55 4.11 3.57
CA GLU A 139 -7.54 3.03 3.49
C GLU A 139 -7.64 2.24 4.81
N ALA A 140 -6.51 1.98 5.45
CA ALA A 140 -6.46 1.32 6.76
C ALA A 140 -7.19 2.14 7.84
N LEU A 141 -6.97 3.45 7.87
CA LEU A 141 -7.61 4.35 8.84
C LEU A 141 -9.11 4.48 8.56
N GLU A 142 -9.53 4.57 7.30
CA GLU A 142 -10.95 4.57 6.93
C GLU A 142 -11.64 3.28 7.37
N SER A 143 -11.01 2.12 7.18
CA SER A 143 -11.55 0.83 7.64
C SER A 143 -11.77 0.78 9.16
N GLY A 144 -10.97 1.54 9.91
CA GLY A 144 -11.05 1.69 11.36
C GLY A 144 -11.94 2.84 11.83
N ASN A 145 -12.71 3.49 10.94
CA ASN A 145 -13.52 4.68 11.21
C ASN A 145 -12.70 5.87 11.76
N LYS A 146 -11.41 5.99 11.41
CA LYS A 146 -10.50 7.07 11.84
C LYS A 146 -10.44 8.21 10.83
N LYS A 147 -11.60 8.79 10.51
CA LYS A 147 -11.78 9.73 9.37
C LYS A 147 -10.82 10.92 9.36
N GLU A 148 -10.64 11.59 10.51
CA GLU A 148 -9.73 12.74 10.59
C GLU A 148 -8.25 12.35 10.41
N GLU A 149 -7.86 11.20 10.95
CA GLU A 149 -6.51 10.66 10.78
C GLU A 149 -6.27 10.22 9.33
N ALA A 150 -7.27 9.60 8.69
CA ALA A 150 -7.22 9.22 7.29
C ALA A 150 -7.04 10.46 6.41
N LYS A 151 -7.89 11.48 6.59
CA LYS A 151 -7.77 12.77 5.90
C LYS A 151 -6.38 13.39 6.06
N ALA A 152 -5.85 13.42 7.28
CA ALA A 152 -4.50 13.93 7.55
C ALA A 152 -3.42 13.15 6.79
N ALA A 153 -3.53 11.82 6.72
CA ALA A 153 -2.61 10.97 5.96
C ALA A 153 -2.67 11.26 4.45
N ALA A 154 -3.86 11.42 3.88
CA ALA A 154 -4.01 11.76 2.46
C ALA A 154 -3.47 13.16 2.13
N LEU A 155 -3.71 14.16 3.00
CA LEU A 155 -3.17 15.51 2.85
C LEU A 155 -1.63 15.52 2.91
N GLN A 156 -1.04 14.81 3.86
CA GLN A 156 0.41 14.68 3.95
C GLN A 156 0.99 13.99 2.72
N GLY A 157 0.37 12.88 2.29
CA GLY A 157 0.78 12.19 1.08
C GLY A 157 0.70 13.09 -0.15
N LEU A 158 -0.40 13.84 -0.33
CA LEU A 158 -0.58 14.73 -1.47
C LEU A 158 0.43 15.88 -1.48
N LYS A 159 0.85 16.37 -0.29
CA LYS A 159 1.92 17.36 -0.17
C LYS A 159 3.25 16.82 -0.71
N GLU A 160 3.56 15.55 -0.47
CA GLU A 160 4.79 14.89 -0.93
C GLU A 160 4.69 14.42 -2.40
N TYR A 161 3.48 14.04 -2.85
CA TYR A 161 3.19 13.50 -4.17
C TYR A 161 2.01 14.24 -4.82
N PRO A 162 2.21 15.49 -5.26
CA PRO A 162 1.13 16.36 -5.75
C PRO A 162 0.42 15.82 -7.00
N ASP A 163 1.07 14.96 -7.79
CA ASP A 163 0.52 14.37 -9.01
C ASP A 163 -0.20 13.03 -8.78
N SER A 164 -0.26 12.56 -7.53
CA SER A 164 -0.91 11.30 -7.19
C SER A 164 -2.42 11.38 -7.35
N VAL A 165 -2.95 10.67 -8.34
CA VAL A 165 -4.41 10.61 -8.60
C VAL A 165 -5.16 10.02 -7.41
N PRO A 166 -4.71 8.91 -6.78
CA PRO A 166 -5.36 8.38 -5.58
C PRO A 166 -5.42 9.38 -4.42
N LEU A 167 -4.32 10.09 -4.15
CA LEU A 167 -4.28 11.04 -3.03
C LEU A 167 -5.15 12.27 -3.31
N LYS A 168 -5.14 12.80 -4.55
CA LYS A 168 -6.09 13.84 -4.98
C LYS A 168 -7.53 13.39 -4.78
N MET A 169 -7.87 12.16 -5.17
CA MET A 169 -9.20 11.59 -5.02
C MET A 169 -9.62 11.52 -3.55
N TYR A 170 -8.79 10.96 -2.67
CA TYR A 170 -9.12 10.86 -1.24
C TYR A 170 -9.23 12.23 -0.55
N VAL A 171 -8.37 13.17 -0.89
CA VAL A 171 -8.49 14.54 -0.37
C VAL A 171 -9.79 15.17 -0.85
N TYR A 172 -10.15 15.03 -2.13
CA TYR A 172 -11.45 15.50 -2.64
C TYR A 172 -12.62 14.87 -1.88
N LEU A 173 -12.66 13.53 -1.74
CA LEU A 173 -13.75 12.84 -1.05
C LEU A 173 -13.93 13.25 0.42
N SER A 174 -12.86 13.73 1.07
CA SER A 174 -12.89 14.16 2.48
C SER A 174 -13.07 15.67 2.68
N THR A 175 -12.95 16.48 1.63
CA THR A 175 -12.97 17.96 1.73
C THR A 175 -13.99 18.63 0.80
N ASN A 176 -14.43 17.95 -0.25
CA ASN A 176 -15.16 18.53 -1.38
C ASN A 176 -14.42 19.70 -2.05
N ASP A 177 -13.08 19.63 -2.15
CA ASP A 177 -12.28 20.62 -2.87
C ASP A 177 -12.55 20.58 -4.38
N GLU A 178 -13.29 21.58 -4.87
CA GLU A 178 -13.66 21.70 -6.29
C GLU A 178 -12.44 21.90 -7.22
N ALA A 179 -11.32 22.45 -6.74
CA ALA A 179 -10.12 22.56 -7.56
C ALA A 179 -9.53 21.18 -7.86
N LEU A 180 -9.47 20.30 -6.85
CA LEU A 180 -9.03 18.90 -7.03
C LEU A 180 -9.99 18.12 -7.92
N LYS A 181 -11.30 18.31 -7.73
CA LYS A 181 -12.32 17.69 -8.58
C LYS A 181 -12.13 18.06 -10.05
N ASN A 182 -11.98 19.35 -10.34
CA ASN A 182 -11.81 19.85 -11.70
C ASN A 182 -10.51 19.34 -12.34
N ASP A 183 -9.42 19.28 -11.57
CA ASP A 183 -8.17 18.69 -12.03
C ASP A 183 -8.32 17.21 -12.38
N LEU A 184 -8.93 16.41 -11.50
CA LEU A 184 -9.19 14.98 -11.72
C LEU A 184 -10.03 14.74 -12.98
N LEU A 185 -11.10 15.53 -13.19
CA LEU A 185 -11.98 15.41 -14.35
C LEU A 185 -11.31 15.86 -15.65
N LYS A 186 -10.45 16.88 -15.59
CA LYS A 186 -9.79 17.42 -16.79
C LYS A 186 -8.59 16.58 -17.23
N ASN A 187 -7.78 16.14 -16.27
CA ASN A 187 -6.47 15.56 -16.53
C ASN A 187 -6.42 14.04 -16.32
N HIS A 188 -7.38 13.47 -15.59
CA HIS A 188 -7.35 12.07 -15.16
C HIS A 188 -8.69 11.34 -15.34
N ALA A 189 -9.57 11.82 -16.23
CA ALA A 189 -10.91 11.25 -16.47
C ALA A 189 -10.92 9.74 -16.75
N ASN A 190 -9.84 9.23 -17.36
CA ASN A 190 -9.73 7.82 -17.71
C ASN A 190 -9.25 6.92 -16.57
N HIS A 191 -8.71 7.51 -15.50
CA HIS A 191 -8.16 6.77 -14.37
C HIS A 191 -9.25 5.95 -13.66
N TRP A 192 -8.91 4.71 -13.31
CA TRP A 192 -9.86 3.75 -12.72
C TRP A 192 -10.57 4.29 -11.47
N MET A 193 -9.87 5.01 -10.58
CA MET A 193 -10.51 5.63 -9.40
C MET A 193 -11.53 6.70 -9.77
N VAL A 194 -11.24 7.57 -10.75
CA VAL A 194 -12.18 8.62 -11.18
C VAL A 194 -13.48 7.99 -11.67
N LYS A 195 -13.35 6.92 -12.47
CA LYS A 195 -14.50 6.12 -12.94
C LYS A 195 -15.21 5.40 -11.80
N GLN A 196 -14.46 4.80 -10.87
CA GLN A 196 -15.01 4.02 -9.75
C GLN A 196 -15.84 4.88 -8.79
N PHE A 197 -15.34 6.06 -8.42
CA PHE A 197 -16.04 6.99 -7.53
C PHE A 197 -17.12 7.80 -8.25
N GLY A 198 -17.15 7.76 -9.59
CA GLY A 198 -18.22 8.35 -10.39
C GLY A 198 -18.36 9.86 -10.21
N ILE A 199 -17.24 10.55 -9.96
CA ILE A 199 -17.23 12.01 -9.83
C ILE A 199 -17.62 12.63 -11.18
N LYS A 200 -18.42 13.70 -11.14
CA LYS A 200 -18.99 14.39 -12.31
C LYS A 200 -18.88 15.89 -12.17
#